data_AF-A0A4Q3SVE3-F1
#
_entry.id   AF-A0A4Q3SVE3-F1
#
_cell.length_a   1.000
_cell.length_b   1.000
_cell.length_c   1.000
_cell.angle_alpha   90.00
_cell.angle_beta   90.00
_cell.angle_gamma   90.00
#
_symmetry.space_group_name_H-M   'P 1'
#
loop_
_entity.id
_entity.type
_entity.pdbx_description
1 polymer ?
#
loop_
_entity_poly.entity_id
_entity_poly.type
_entity_poly.pdbx_seq_one_letter_code
_entity_poly.pdbx_strand_id
1 'polypeptide(L)'
;MKRLSFLAILIAGMVVNVAAQQPLKFQPEKPKPGEKITISYNPSGTTLMGLENPDAIIYMLEGALPVAKEVKLAKSGTGYTGEFTTNDSTHALFVVFEKDGKKDFNAADGYYTYLYSKEGQPVQGARKDVALVLNSYGGIDL
;
A
#
# COMPACT_ATOMS: atom_id res chain seq x y z
N MET A 1 9.09 -24.83 -57.55
CA MET A 1 8.00 -24.38 -56.65
C MET A 1 8.13 -25.07 -55.31
N LYS A 2 8.70 -24.42 -54.29
CA LYS A 2 8.68 -24.91 -52.90
C LYS A 2 7.85 -23.90 -52.11
N ARG A 3 6.61 -24.26 -51.79
CA ARG A 3 5.64 -23.36 -51.15
C ARG A 3 5.96 -23.26 -49.66
N LEU A 4 5.95 -22.01 -49.21
CA LEU A 4 5.99 -21.50 -47.84
C LEU A 4 5.38 -22.45 -46.80
N SER A 5 6.09 -22.63 -45.68
CA SER A 5 5.48 -22.96 -44.39
C SER A 5 6.19 -22.14 -43.29
N PHE A 6 6.11 -20.81 -43.42
CA PHE A 6 6.51 -19.84 -42.39
C PHE A 6 5.30 -19.51 -41.48
N LEU A 7 4.62 -20.52 -40.95
CA LEU A 7 3.43 -20.31 -40.11
C LEU A 7 3.43 -21.22 -38.87
N ALA A 8 4.56 -21.27 -38.15
CA ALA A 8 4.65 -22.00 -36.89
C ALA A 8 5.36 -21.24 -35.75
N ILE A 9 5.73 -19.96 -35.93
CA ILE A 9 6.51 -19.19 -34.94
C ILE A 9 5.70 -18.04 -34.30
N LEU A 10 4.43 -17.83 -34.64
CA LEU A 10 3.70 -16.63 -34.18
C LEU A 10 2.83 -16.80 -32.90
N ILE A 11 2.77 -17.98 -32.26
CA ILE A 11 1.84 -18.25 -31.14
C ILE A 11 2.52 -18.32 -29.75
N ALA A 12 3.85 -18.25 -29.66
CA ALA A 12 4.56 -18.44 -28.38
C ALA A 12 4.69 -17.18 -27.47
N GLY A 13 4.02 -16.06 -27.78
CA GLY A 13 4.40 -14.76 -27.19
C GLY A 13 3.41 -14.05 -26.28
N MET A 14 2.14 -14.48 -26.15
CA MET A 14 1.19 -13.77 -25.28
C MET A 14 1.31 -14.25 -23.83
N VAL A 15 2.42 -13.90 -23.18
CA VAL A 15 2.46 -13.86 -21.73
C VAL A 15 1.68 -12.61 -21.32
N VAL A 16 0.40 -12.79 -20.98
CA VAL A 16 -0.36 -11.74 -20.28
C VAL A 16 0.30 -11.56 -18.92
N ASN A 17 1.17 -10.55 -18.83
CA ASN A 17 1.60 -10.03 -17.54
C ASN A 17 0.35 -9.41 -16.90
N VAL A 18 -0.39 -10.20 -16.14
CA VAL A 18 -1.32 -9.66 -15.15
C VAL A 18 -0.43 -8.91 -14.17
N ALA A 19 -0.25 -7.62 -14.39
CA ALA A 19 0.44 -6.77 -13.44
C ALA A 19 -0.27 -6.96 -12.10
N ALA A 20 0.43 -7.57 -11.13
CA ALA A 20 -0.11 -7.77 -9.80
C ALA A 20 -0.53 -6.39 -9.28
N GLN A 21 -1.84 -6.19 -9.14
CA GLN A 21 -2.36 -4.94 -8.63
C GLN A 21 -1.84 -4.80 -7.19
N GLN A 22 -1.18 -3.68 -6.90
CA GLN A 22 -0.71 -3.39 -5.54
C GLN A 22 -1.89 -3.54 -4.57
N PRO A 23 -1.74 -4.32 -3.48
CA PRO A 23 -2.84 -4.60 -2.57
C PRO A 23 -3.46 -3.35 -1.96
N LEU A 24 -2.65 -2.31 -1.74
CA LEU A 24 -3.08 -1.02 -1.20
C LEU A 24 -2.94 0.11 -2.21
N LYS A 25 -3.94 0.99 -2.23
CA LYS A 25 -3.91 2.29 -2.93
C LYS A 25 -4.30 3.41 -1.99
N PHE A 26 -3.67 4.58 -2.16
CA PHE A 26 -4.01 5.81 -1.46
C PHE A 26 -4.63 6.81 -2.44
N GLN A 27 -5.66 7.53 -1.99
CA GLN A 27 -6.27 8.63 -2.72
C GLN A 27 -6.37 9.87 -1.80
N PRO A 28 -5.88 11.04 -2.21
CA PRO A 28 -5.13 11.30 -3.46
C PRO A 28 -3.81 10.53 -3.53
N GLU A 29 -3.29 10.29 -4.74
CA GLU A 29 -2.04 9.55 -4.97
C GLU A 29 -0.83 10.24 -4.32
N LYS A 30 -0.86 11.58 -4.27
CA LYS A 30 0.11 12.42 -3.57
C LYS A 30 -0.58 13.24 -2.49
N PRO A 31 -0.91 12.63 -1.34
CA PRO A 31 -1.61 13.32 -0.27
C PRO A 31 -0.72 14.37 0.37
N LYS A 32 -1.33 15.46 0.84
CA LYS A 32 -0.64 16.50 1.60
C LYS A 32 -0.93 16.37 3.10
N PRO A 33 -0.09 16.95 3.96
CA PRO A 33 -0.42 17.07 5.38
C PRO A 33 -1.76 17.79 5.58
N GLY A 34 -2.54 17.32 6.56
CA GLY A 34 -3.87 17.83 6.87
C GLY A 34 -4.99 17.34 5.95
N GLU A 35 -4.69 16.61 4.86
CA GLU A 35 -5.72 16.17 3.91
C GLU A 35 -6.47 14.91 4.39
N LYS A 36 -7.72 14.79 3.90
CA LYS A 36 -8.47 13.54 3.98
C LYS A 36 -7.94 12.57 2.93
N ILE A 37 -7.67 11.35 3.37
CA ILE A 37 -7.14 10.26 2.56
C ILE A 37 -8.12 9.10 2.58
N THR A 38 -8.36 8.52 1.42
CA THR A 38 -9.06 7.26 1.24
C THR A 38 -8.05 6.17 0.91
N ILE A 39 -8.09 5.06 1.65
CA ILE A 39 -7.34 3.85 1.31
C ILE A 39 -8.27 2.83 0.66
N SER A 40 -7.75 2.11 -0.34
CA SER A 40 -8.40 0.94 -0.95
C SER A 40 -7.48 -0.26 -0.80
N TYR A 41 -7.93 -1.28 -0.07
CA TYR A 41 -7.18 -2.50 0.21
C TYR A 41 -7.86 -3.73 -0.39
N ASN A 42 -7.11 -4.55 -1.12
CA ASN A 42 -7.55 -5.84 -1.61
C ASN A 42 -6.62 -6.95 -1.07
N PRO A 43 -7.11 -7.83 -0.19
CA PRO A 43 -6.28 -8.88 0.42
C PRO A 43 -5.92 -10.03 -0.54
N SER A 44 -6.37 -9.98 -1.79
CA SER A 44 -6.02 -10.98 -2.81
C SER A 44 -4.50 -11.05 -3.00
N GLY A 45 -3.92 -12.22 -2.72
CA GLY A 45 -2.49 -12.49 -2.83
C GLY A 45 -1.72 -12.22 -1.54
N THR A 46 -2.40 -11.81 -0.46
CA THR A 46 -1.78 -11.49 0.84
C THR A 46 -2.03 -12.58 1.88
N THR A 47 -1.43 -12.45 3.06
CA THR A 47 -1.67 -13.34 4.22
C THR A 47 -3.10 -13.29 4.75
N LEU A 48 -3.85 -12.24 4.41
CA LEU A 48 -5.24 -12.04 4.81
C LEU A 48 -6.26 -12.47 3.75
N MET A 49 -5.81 -13.08 2.64
CA MET A 49 -6.72 -13.61 1.62
C MET A 49 -7.76 -14.56 2.26
N GLY A 50 -9.04 -14.35 1.94
CA GLY A 50 -10.16 -15.15 2.43
C GLY A 50 -10.64 -14.78 3.84
N LEU A 51 -9.96 -13.86 4.54
CA LEU A 51 -10.44 -13.32 5.79
C LEU A 51 -11.36 -12.11 5.55
N GLU A 52 -12.43 -12.04 6.35
CA GLU A 52 -13.42 -10.98 6.22
C GLU A 52 -13.20 -9.87 7.25
N ASN A 53 -13.46 -8.62 6.84
CA ASN A 53 -13.42 -7.43 7.68
C ASN A 53 -12.09 -7.32 8.46
N PRO A 54 -10.95 -7.17 7.75
CA PRO A 54 -9.68 -6.89 8.41
C PRO A 54 -9.69 -5.50 9.05
N ASP A 55 -8.91 -5.35 10.10
CA ASP A 55 -8.67 -4.09 10.77
C ASP A 55 -7.51 -3.36 10.08
N ALA A 56 -7.55 -2.03 10.01
CA ALA A 56 -6.47 -1.21 9.48
C ALA A 56 -5.93 -0.28 10.55
N ILE A 57 -4.62 -0.32 10.76
CA ILE A 57 -3.92 0.60 11.66
C ILE A 57 -3.03 1.50 10.79
N ILE A 58 -3.30 2.81 10.85
CA ILE A 58 -2.50 3.83 10.20
C ILE A 58 -1.55 4.45 11.22
N TYR A 59 -0.26 4.36 10.94
CA TYR A 59 0.78 5.07 11.68
C TYR A 59 1.11 6.36 10.92
N MET A 60 0.72 7.50 11.49
CA MET A 60 1.11 8.82 11.03
C MET A 60 2.52 9.10 11.55
N LEU A 61 3.47 9.21 10.63
CA LEU A 61 4.86 9.46 10.97
C LEU A 61 5.04 10.96 11.16
N GLU A 62 5.07 11.36 12.43
CA GLU A 62 5.18 12.76 12.86
C GLU A 62 5.96 12.86 14.18
N GLY A 63 6.57 14.03 14.41
CA GLY A 63 7.33 14.28 15.64
C GLY A 63 8.43 13.25 15.90
N ALA A 64 8.54 12.81 17.17
CA ALA A 64 9.53 11.83 17.61
C ALA A 64 9.01 10.38 17.57
N LEU A 65 7.69 10.17 17.69
CA LEU A 65 7.05 8.87 17.73
C LEU A 65 5.81 8.87 16.83
N PRO A 66 5.55 7.79 16.07
CA PRO A 66 4.36 7.69 15.24
C PRO A 66 3.07 7.76 16.05
N VAL A 67 2.04 8.40 15.49
CA VAL A 67 0.68 8.36 16.04
C VAL A 67 -0.11 7.27 15.33
N ALA A 68 -0.58 6.28 16.10
CA ALA A 68 -1.40 5.19 15.58
C ALA A 68 -2.89 5.55 15.57
N LYS A 69 -3.58 5.21 14.50
CA LYS A 69 -5.02 5.40 14.33
C LYS A 69 -5.64 4.18 13.67
N GLU A 70 -6.58 3.56 14.38
CA GLU A 70 -7.43 2.52 13.81
C GLU A 70 -8.43 3.16 12.83
N VAL A 71 -8.56 2.57 11.64
CA VAL A 71 -9.47 3.00 10.60
C VAL A 71 -10.45 1.89 10.31
N LYS A 72 -11.74 2.17 10.53
CA LYS A 72 -12.80 1.25 10.15
C LYS A 72 -12.85 1.10 8.64
N LEU A 73 -12.81 -0.14 8.19
CA LEU A 73 -12.92 -0.49 6.79
C LEU A 73 -14.37 -0.87 6.44
N ALA A 74 -14.82 -0.41 5.28
CA ALA A 74 -16.08 -0.81 4.66
C ALA A 74 -15.79 -1.71 3.47
N LYS A 75 -16.53 -2.83 3.33
CA LYS A 75 -16.42 -3.71 2.16
C LYS A 75 -16.85 -2.96 0.90
N SER A 76 -16.04 -3.03 -0.15
CA SER A 76 -16.28 -2.37 -1.44
C SER A 76 -15.79 -3.27 -2.58
N GLY A 77 -16.73 -3.91 -3.28
CA GLY A 77 -16.43 -4.91 -4.30
C GLY A 77 -15.68 -6.11 -3.70
N THR A 78 -14.52 -6.44 -4.25
CA THR A 78 -13.65 -7.54 -3.78
C THR A 78 -12.67 -7.12 -2.68
N GLY A 79 -12.68 -5.85 -2.28
CA GLY A 79 -11.77 -5.30 -1.27
C GLY A 79 -12.50 -4.46 -0.22
N TYR A 80 -11.74 -3.56 0.38
CA TYR A 80 -12.16 -2.72 1.48
C TYR A 80 -11.69 -1.28 1.27
N THR A 81 -12.47 -0.32 1.76
CA THR A 81 -12.13 1.09 1.75
C THR A 81 -12.19 1.68 3.15
N GLY A 82 -11.30 2.63 3.43
CA GLY A 82 -11.27 3.37 4.70
C GLY A 82 -10.95 4.83 4.44
N GLU A 83 -11.44 5.72 5.30
CA GLU A 83 -11.14 7.15 5.23
C GLU A 83 -10.58 7.65 6.57
N PHE A 84 -9.61 8.55 6.49
CA PHE A 84 -9.06 9.25 7.65
C PHE A 84 -8.45 10.59 7.22
N THR A 85 -8.27 11.49 8.18
CA THR A 85 -7.57 12.76 7.99
C THR A 85 -6.23 12.70 8.71
N THR A 86 -5.18 13.20 8.07
CA THR A 86 -3.84 13.35 8.65
C THR A 86 -3.71 14.68 9.40
N ASN A 87 -2.64 14.83 10.18
CA ASN A 87 -2.31 16.11 10.80
C ASN A 87 -1.44 16.94 9.85
N ASP A 88 -1.37 18.24 10.10
CA ASP A 88 -0.48 19.15 9.34
C ASP A 88 1.01 18.81 9.56
N SER A 89 1.34 18.13 10.65
CA SER A 89 2.67 17.66 11.01
C SER A 89 3.05 16.31 10.39
N THR A 90 2.11 15.61 9.75
CA THR A 90 2.37 14.26 9.25
C THR A 90 3.29 14.30 8.05
N HIS A 91 4.40 13.54 8.08
CA HIS A 91 5.36 13.49 6.99
C HIS A 91 5.14 12.31 6.04
N ALA A 92 4.67 11.19 6.57
CA ALA A 92 4.43 9.96 5.83
C ALA A 92 3.43 9.08 6.61
N LEU A 93 2.93 8.05 5.93
CA LEU A 93 2.02 7.07 6.51
C LEU A 93 2.62 5.68 6.37
N PHE A 94 2.43 4.86 7.39
CA PHE A 94 2.64 3.42 7.33
C PHE A 94 1.34 2.71 7.72
N VAL A 95 0.99 1.62 7.02
CA VAL A 95 -0.28 0.93 7.19
C VAL A 95 -0.03 -0.54 7.48
N VAL A 96 -0.74 -1.06 8.48
CA VAL A 96 -0.77 -2.50 8.78
C VAL A 96 -2.22 -2.95 8.72
N PHE A 97 -2.46 -4.05 8.01
CA PHE A 97 -3.74 -4.75 8.06
C PHE A 97 -3.59 -5.98 8.93
N GLU A 98 -4.59 -6.25 9.76
CA GLU A 98 -4.60 -7.44 10.59
C GLU A 98 -5.98 -8.07 10.73
N LYS A 99 -5.99 -9.39 10.92
CA LYS A 99 -7.20 -10.14 11.26
C LYS A 99 -6.83 -11.46 11.91
N ASP A 100 -7.53 -11.81 12.99
CA ASP A 100 -7.38 -13.09 13.69
C ASP A 100 -5.92 -13.43 14.04
N GLY A 101 -5.15 -12.42 14.46
CA GLY A 101 -3.73 -12.54 14.81
C GLY A 101 -2.77 -12.63 13.62
N LYS A 102 -3.27 -12.64 12.38
CA LYS A 102 -2.44 -12.54 11.16
C LYS A 102 -2.27 -11.09 10.77
N LYS A 103 -1.08 -10.75 10.29
CA LYS A 103 -0.74 -9.42 9.76
C LYS A 103 -0.39 -9.50 8.29
N ASP A 104 -0.80 -8.49 7.54
CA ASP A 104 -0.28 -8.20 6.21
C ASP A 104 0.57 -6.93 6.27
N PHE A 105 1.86 -7.14 6.01
CA PHE A 105 2.90 -6.13 6.01
C PHE A 105 3.60 -6.05 4.65
N ASN A 106 2.91 -6.43 3.57
CA ASN A 106 3.42 -6.32 2.20
C ASN A 106 4.75 -7.05 1.94
N ALA A 107 4.87 -8.30 2.38
CA ALA A 107 6.06 -9.12 2.17
C ALA A 107 7.39 -8.44 2.59
N ALA A 108 7.39 -7.77 3.74
CA ALA A 108 8.48 -6.99 4.33
C ALA A 108 8.78 -5.62 3.70
N ASP A 109 8.14 -5.26 2.58
CA ASP A 109 8.28 -3.92 1.99
C ASP A 109 7.46 -2.86 2.75
N GLY A 110 6.48 -3.30 3.55
CA GLY A 110 5.52 -2.45 4.23
C GLY A 110 4.55 -1.75 3.27
N TYR A 111 3.45 -1.26 3.82
CA TYR A 111 2.55 -0.38 3.09
C TYR A 111 2.78 1.05 3.55
N TYR A 112 3.29 1.92 2.68
CA TYR A 112 3.52 3.31 3.04
C TYR A 112 3.26 4.27 1.89
N THR A 113 3.06 5.54 2.24
CA THR A 113 3.10 6.65 1.28
C THR A 113 3.72 7.87 1.94
N TYR A 114 4.44 8.68 1.17
CA TYR A 114 4.88 9.98 1.64
C TYR A 114 3.71 10.96 1.64
N LEU A 115 3.79 11.98 2.49
CA LEU A 115 3.02 13.19 2.27
C LEU A 115 3.87 14.18 1.47
N TYR A 116 3.20 14.96 0.63
CA TYR A 116 3.83 15.76 -0.41
C TYR A 116 3.59 17.26 -0.19
N SER A 117 4.57 18.06 -0.60
CA SER A 117 4.45 19.51 -0.69
C SER A 117 3.57 19.92 -1.87
N LYS A 118 3.27 21.22 -1.99
CA LYS A 118 2.53 21.78 -3.13
C LYS A 118 3.24 21.55 -4.46
N GLU A 119 4.57 21.46 -4.43
CA GLU A 119 5.45 21.20 -5.57
C GLU A 119 5.53 19.70 -5.92
N GLY A 120 4.82 18.84 -5.17
CA GLY A 120 4.71 17.41 -5.44
C GLY A 120 5.95 16.60 -5.02
N GLN A 121 6.80 17.16 -4.16
CA GLN A 121 7.95 16.48 -3.54
C GLN A 121 7.57 15.97 -2.14
N PRO A 122 8.13 14.86 -1.65
CA PRO A 122 7.94 14.45 -0.26
C PRO A 122 8.32 15.59 0.69
N VAL A 123 7.50 15.82 1.72
CA VAL A 123 7.80 16.86 2.73
C VAL A 123 9.09 16.53 3.48
N GLN A 124 9.73 17.57 4.04
CA GLN A 124 10.96 17.38 4.80
C GLN A 124 10.75 16.37 5.93
N GLY A 125 11.66 15.41 6.07
CA GLY A 125 11.56 14.34 7.07
C GLY A 125 10.89 13.05 6.55
N ALA A 126 10.02 13.11 5.54
CA ALA A 126 9.23 11.97 5.08
C ALA A 126 10.06 10.73 4.74
N ARG A 127 11.14 10.90 3.97
CA ARG A 127 12.03 9.79 3.59
C ARG A 127 12.79 9.20 4.77
N LYS A 128 13.23 10.06 5.70
CA LYS A 128 13.95 9.66 6.92
C LYS A 128 13.02 8.84 7.82
N ASP A 129 11.79 9.29 8.00
CA ASP A 129 10.83 8.63 8.88
C ASP A 129 10.40 7.27 8.32
N VAL A 130 10.16 7.15 7.01
CA VAL A 130 9.90 5.86 6.36
C VAL A 130 11.11 4.93 6.49
N ALA A 131 12.33 5.40 6.25
CA ALA A 131 13.53 4.58 6.40
C ALA A 131 13.70 4.06 7.83
N LEU A 132 13.42 4.90 8.84
CA LEU A 132 13.45 4.51 10.25
C LEU A 132 12.41 3.42 10.55
N VAL A 133 11.18 3.58 10.08
CA VAL A 133 10.10 2.60 10.29
C VAL A 133 10.41 1.28 9.60
N LEU A 134 10.87 1.30 8.34
CA LEU A 134 11.25 0.07 7.64
C LEU A 134 12.43 -0.64 8.29
N ASN A 135 13.40 0.11 8.84
CA ASN A 135 14.50 -0.51 9.58
C ASN A 135 14.03 -1.11 10.93
N SER A 136 13.10 -0.45 11.61
CA SER A 136 12.64 -0.86 12.94
C SER A 136 11.57 -1.96 12.91
N TYR A 137 10.75 -2.00 11.85
CA TYR A 137 9.55 -2.84 11.75
C TYR A 137 9.48 -3.68 10.46
N GLY A 138 10.25 -3.34 9.41
CA GLY A 138 10.33 -4.11 8.17
C GLY A 138 11.46 -5.13 8.15
N GLY A 139 12.46 -5.01 9.03
CA GLY A 139 13.63 -5.88 9.08
C GLY A 139 13.66 -6.88 10.23
N ILE A 140 12.67 -6.88 11.12
CA ILE A 140 12.62 -7.76 12.28
C ILE A 140 11.27 -8.48 12.24
N ASP A 141 11.31 -9.78 11.95
CA ASP A 141 10.12 -10.66 11.98
C ASP A 141 9.31 -10.39 13.26
N LEU A 142 8.08 -9.89 13.10
CA LEU A 142 7.04 -9.89 14.15
C LEU A 142 6.17 -11.13 14.00
#